data_AF-A0A2D4SG16-F1
#
_entry.id   AF-A0A2D4SG16-F1
#
_cell.length_a   1.000
_cell.length_b   1.000
_cell.length_c   1.000
_cell.angle_alpha   90.00
_cell.angle_beta   90.00
_cell.angle_gamma   90.00
#
_symmetry.space_group_name_H-M   'P 1'
#
loop_
_entity.id
_entity.type
_entity.pdbx_description
1 polymer ?
#
loop_
_entity_poly.entity_id
_entity_poly.type
_entity_poly.pdbx_seq_one_letter_code
_entity_poly.pdbx_strand_id
1 'polypeptide(L)'
;MMRLTRWLVGLCGVALIMAAAAFLPRLWPDVGMPQVADTHPDTGDAALIERGRYLARAGNCIGCHTGPGGEPYAGGRRIETPFGDLYTTNLTPDAASGLGTWTAADFWRAMHHGRSRDGRLLYPAFPYPDYTQVSRADSDAIYVFLQSLEPVAADTPPHALRFPYNTQLALRIWRGLFFEPGEFRAAPDKSDAWNRGAYLVEGLGHCGACHTARGRLGQTLASADYGGGRIPGLRWTAPALSGASPMSAARAEELKTLLATGVSRRNVTSGPMAEVVFHSLQYLREADIAAMVEYLRQLPPTSPTLDGPAGLRVPPSQAKRLLKQGRALYVDHCESCHGEDGLGEPRRYPALAGNALVTANATSNVIRSVLEGGFGPSTAGNPRPYGMPPYAHQFSAQQTAAVISYIRQAWGNEASAVSPLDINR
;
A
#
# COMPACT_ATOMS: atom_id res chain seq x y z
N MET A 1 7.68 46.94 -31.85
CA MET A 1 7.96 46.00 -30.74
C MET A 1 7.01 46.17 -29.55
N MET A 2 6.85 47.37 -28.95
CA MET A 2 5.98 47.58 -27.75
C MET A 2 4.50 47.20 -27.90
N ARG A 3 3.90 47.32 -29.10
CA ARG A 3 2.51 46.90 -29.33
C ARG A 3 2.37 45.38 -29.29
N LEU A 4 3.28 44.63 -29.93
CA LEU A 4 3.26 43.16 -29.96
C LEU A 4 3.42 42.57 -28.54
N THR A 5 4.29 43.15 -27.72
CA THR A 5 4.48 42.76 -26.31
C THR A 5 3.22 42.97 -25.47
N ARG A 6 2.48 44.08 -25.69
CA ARG A 6 1.20 44.34 -24.99
C ARG A 6 0.10 43.35 -25.39
N TRP A 7 0.03 42.96 -26.67
CA TRP A 7 -0.90 41.93 -27.15
C TRP A 7 -0.56 40.55 -26.59
N LEU A 8 0.71 40.17 -26.55
CA LEU A 8 1.16 38.90 -25.96
C LEU A 8 0.90 38.83 -24.45
N VAL A 9 1.15 39.92 -23.71
CA VAL A 9 0.82 40.00 -22.27
C VAL A 9 -0.69 39.93 -22.04
N GLY A 10 -1.49 40.60 -22.88
CA GLY A 10 -2.95 40.52 -22.83
C GLY A 10 -3.48 39.10 -23.12
N LEU A 11 -2.95 38.43 -24.13
CA LEU A 11 -3.29 37.04 -24.47
C LEU A 11 -2.90 36.06 -23.36
N CYS A 12 -1.71 36.22 -22.77
CA CYS A 12 -1.30 35.41 -21.61
C CYS A 12 -2.23 35.65 -20.40
N GLY A 13 -2.63 36.91 -20.15
CA GLY A 13 -3.58 37.25 -19.09
C GLY A 13 -4.95 36.60 -19.29
N VAL A 14 -5.51 36.68 -20.50
CA VAL A 14 -6.78 36.03 -20.85
C VAL A 14 -6.66 34.51 -20.76
N ALA A 15 -5.57 33.91 -21.24
CA ALA A 15 -5.34 32.47 -21.13
C ALA A 15 -5.25 31.99 -19.67
N LEU A 16 -4.59 32.76 -18.79
CA LEU A 16 -4.54 32.46 -17.36
C LEU A 16 -5.91 32.58 -16.69
N ILE A 17 -6.71 33.59 -17.04
CA ILE A 17 -8.07 33.75 -16.51
C ILE A 17 -8.96 32.60 -16.99
N MET A 18 -8.89 32.23 -18.26
CA MET A 18 -9.63 31.10 -18.83
C MET A 18 -9.22 29.77 -18.18
N ALA A 19 -7.91 29.55 -17.94
CA ALA A 19 -7.42 28.38 -17.23
C ALA A 19 -7.89 28.36 -15.76
N ALA A 20 -7.87 29.49 -15.07
CA ALA A 20 -8.37 29.61 -13.69
C ALA A 20 -9.89 29.36 -13.62
N ALA A 21 -10.65 29.94 -14.56
CA ALA A 21 -12.09 29.72 -14.68
C ALA A 21 -12.45 28.26 -15.00
N ALA A 22 -11.68 27.59 -15.84
CA ALA A 22 -11.85 26.16 -16.14
C ALA A 22 -11.46 25.25 -14.95
N PHE A 23 -10.57 25.71 -14.07
CA PHE A 23 -10.13 24.96 -12.89
C PHE A 23 -11.01 25.16 -11.65
N LEU A 24 -11.71 26.30 -11.56
CA LEU A 24 -12.64 26.64 -10.46
C LEU A 24 -13.68 25.54 -10.15
N PRO A 25 -14.35 24.91 -11.14
CA PRO A 25 -15.27 23.79 -10.89
C PRO A 25 -14.59 22.57 -10.25
N ARG A 26 -13.31 22.31 -10.55
CA ARG A 26 -12.56 21.20 -9.94
C ARG A 26 -12.19 21.44 -8.48
N LEU A 27 -12.12 22.69 -8.05
CA LEU A 27 -11.91 23.07 -6.64
C LEU A 27 -13.19 22.94 -5.80
N TRP A 28 -14.35 22.95 -6.47
CA TRP A 28 -15.67 22.87 -5.86
C TRP A 28 -16.60 21.93 -6.66
N PRO A 29 -16.24 20.65 -6.80
CA PRO A 29 -17.03 19.71 -7.60
C PRO A 29 -18.47 19.57 -7.07
N ASP A 30 -18.69 19.91 -5.80
CA ASP A 30 -19.97 19.80 -5.10
C ASP A 30 -20.97 20.92 -5.40
N VAL A 31 -20.54 22.02 -6.05
CA VAL A 31 -21.48 23.07 -6.49
C VAL A 31 -22.32 22.50 -7.63
N GLY A 32 -23.55 22.08 -7.29
CA GLY A 32 -24.50 21.49 -8.23
C GLY A 32 -24.52 19.95 -8.27
N MET A 33 -23.80 19.25 -7.39
CA MET A 33 -23.97 17.79 -7.30
C MET A 33 -25.32 17.44 -6.65
N PRO A 34 -26.05 16.46 -7.20
CA PRO A 34 -27.25 15.92 -6.56
C PRO A 34 -26.92 15.47 -5.13
N GLN A 35 -27.85 15.70 -4.21
CA GLN A 35 -27.76 15.11 -2.87
C GLN A 35 -27.71 13.59 -3.03
N VAL A 36 -26.72 12.95 -2.41
CA VAL A 36 -26.64 11.49 -2.36
C VAL A 36 -27.81 11.00 -1.52
N ALA A 37 -28.68 10.19 -2.10
CA ALA A 37 -29.80 9.59 -1.38
C ALA A 37 -29.31 8.67 -0.27
N ASP A 38 -29.93 8.78 0.91
CA ASP A 38 -29.77 7.78 1.96
C ASP A 38 -30.60 6.55 1.62
N THR A 39 -29.96 5.39 1.62
CA THR A 39 -30.59 4.11 1.26
C THR A 39 -31.27 3.47 2.45
N HIS A 40 -31.00 3.93 3.68
CA HIS A 40 -31.53 3.36 4.92
C HIS A 40 -31.46 1.82 4.93
N PRO A 41 -30.27 1.21 4.71
CA PRO A 41 -30.14 -0.23 4.68
C PRO A 41 -30.51 -0.82 6.05
N ASP A 42 -31.14 -2.00 6.05
CA ASP A 42 -31.51 -2.70 7.28
C ASP A 42 -30.23 -3.12 8.02
N THR A 43 -29.96 -2.47 9.15
CA THR A 43 -28.78 -2.73 9.99
C THR A 43 -28.87 -4.05 10.76
N GLY A 44 -30.05 -4.69 10.77
CA GLY A 44 -30.27 -6.02 11.35
C GLY A 44 -30.14 -7.18 10.35
N ASP A 45 -29.98 -6.91 9.04
CA ASP A 45 -29.87 -7.95 8.02
C ASP A 45 -28.54 -8.72 8.15
N ALA A 46 -28.63 -9.96 8.64
CA ALA A 46 -27.48 -10.83 8.84
C ALA A 46 -26.67 -11.11 7.56
N ALA A 47 -27.33 -11.21 6.39
CA ALA A 47 -26.63 -11.44 5.13
C ALA A 47 -25.85 -10.19 4.70
N LEU A 48 -26.42 -9.01 4.93
CA LEU A 48 -25.75 -7.74 4.65
C LEU A 48 -24.59 -7.49 5.61
N ILE A 49 -24.74 -7.80 6.90
CA ILE A 49 -23.66 -7.76 7.90
C ILE A 49 -22.52 -8.68 7.48
N GLU A 50 -22.80 -9.92 7.06
CA GLU A 50 -21.73 -10.85 6.69
C GLU A 50 -21.02 -10.43 5.39
N ARG A 51 -21.77 -9.92 4.40
CA ARG A 51 -21.17 -9.31 3.21
C ARG A 51 -20.29 -8.13 3.58
N GLY A 52 -20.75 -7.26 4.49
CA GLY A 52 -20.02 -6.12 4.99
C GLY A 52 -18.74 -6.51 5.73
N ARG A 53 -18.80 -7.54 6.58
CA ARG A 53 -17.64 -8.12 7.28
C ARG A 53 -16.57 -8.57 6.29
N TYR A 54 -17.00 -9.31 5.26
CA TYR A 54 -16.12 -9.78 4.20
C TYR A 54 -15.45 -8.63 3.45
N LEU A 55 -16.21 -7.61 3.05
CA LEU A 55 -15.71 -6.46 2.31
C LEU A 55 -14.83 -5.54 3.17
N ALA A 56 -15.15 -5.37 4.46
CA ALA A 56 -14.32 -4.62 5.40
C ALA A 56 -12.98 -5.31 5.64
N ARG A 57 -12.94 -6.65 5.58
CA ARG A 57 -11.69 -7.42 5.55
C ARG A 57 -10.95 -7.22 4.23
N ALA A 58 -11.63 -7.33 3.09
CA ALA A 58 -11.03 -7.07 1.78
C ALA A 58 -10.39 -5.66 1.72
N GLY A 59 -11.08 -4.66 2.26
CA GLY A 59 -10.61 -3.27 2.39
C GLY A 59 -9.56 -3.00 3.46
N ASN A 60 -9.16 -4.03 4.21
CA ASN A 60 -8.23 -3.94 5.33
C ASN A 60 -8.61 -2.88 6.39
N CYS A 61 -9.91 -2.62 6.59
CA CYS A 61 -10.39 -1.55 7.47
C CYS A 61 -9.84 -1.71 8.90
N ILE A 62 -9.86 -2.94 9.43
CA ILE A 62 -9.35 -3.25 10.78
C ILE A 62 -7.85 -3.00 10.92
N GLY A 63 -7.05 -3.23 9.87
CA GLY A 63 -5.61 -3.01 9.91
C GLY A 63 -5.27 -1.55 10.11
N CYS A 64 -6.02 -0.64 9.47
CA CYS A 64 -5.81 0.80 9.63
C CYS A 64 -6.52 1.36 10.87
N HIS A 65 -7.74 0.93 11.15
CA HIS A 65 -8.58 1.50 12.20
C HIS A 65 -8.44 0.77 13.55
N THR A 66 -7.28 0.20 13.85
CA THR A 66 -6.96 -0.35 15.17
C THR A 66 -5.58 0.15 15.58
N GLY A 67 -5.53 0.99 16.62
CA GLY A 67 -4.28 1.47 17.19
C GLY A 67 -3.50 0.37 17.93
N PRO A 68 -2.18 0.55 18.15
CA PRO A 68 -1.40 -0.40 18.95
C PRO A 68 -1.99 -0.57 20.36
N GLY A 69 -2.38 -1.79 20.70
CA GLY A 69 -3.03 -2.10 21.98
C GLY A 69 -4.44 -1.52 22.16
N GLY A 70 -5.03 -0.98 21.09
CA GLY A 70 -6.39 -0.43 21.08
C GLY A 70 -7.44 -1.47 20.70
N GLU A 71 -8.71 -1.09 20.90
CA GLU A 71 -9.85 -1.94 20.53
C GLU A 71 -10.02 -2.02 19.00
N PRO A 72 -10.47 -3.17 18.46
CA PRO A 72 -10.71 -3.34 17.03
C PRO A 72 -11.63 -2.25 16.47
N TYR A 73 -11.24 -1.66 15.33
CA TYR A 73 -11.99 -0.60 14.64
C TYR A 73 -12.11 0.74 15.39
N ALA A 74 -11.54 0.89 16.60
CA ALA A 74 -11.64 2.11 17.39
C ALA A 74 -10.70 3.24 16.97
N GLY A 75 -9.88 3.03 15.93
CA GLY A 75 -8.96 4.04 15.38
C GLY A 75 -7.68 4.22 16.19
N GLY A 76 -7.06 5.40 16.06
CA GLY A 76 -5.87 5.78 16.82
C GLY A 76 -4.52 5.32 16.25
N ARG A 77 -4.52 4.63 15.09
CA ARG A 77 -3.26 4.22 14.44
C ARG A 77 -2.59 5.43 13.80
N ARG A 78 -1.33 5.66 14.17
CA ARG A 78 -0.44 6.65 13.54
C ARG A 78 0.00 6.19 12.16
N ILE A 79 -0.20 7.04 11.16
CA ILE A 79 0.29 6.88 9.79
C ILE A 79 1.29 8.00 9.52
N GLU A 80 2.57 7.63 9.42
CA GLU A 80 3.65 8.57 9.12
C GLU A 80 3.63 8.95 7.64
N THR A 81 3.75 10.24 7.35
CA THR A 81 3.87 10.72 5.98
C THR A 81 4.98 11.77 5.86
N PRO A 82 5.49 12.03 4.63
CA PRO A 82 6.38 13.17 4.39
C PRO A 82 5.76 14.54 4.71
N PHE A 83 4.47 14.62 5.04
CA PHE A 83 3.74 15.86 5.32
C PHE A 83 3.44 16.04 6.82
N GLY A 84 3.78 15.05 7.65
CA GLY A 84 3.44 14.96 9.07
C GLY A 84 2.65 13.69 9.37
N ASP A 85 2.11 13.60 10.58
CA ASP A 85 1.44 12.37 11.04
C ASP A 85 -0.08 12.48 10.87
N LEU A 86 -0.66 11.41 10.34
CA LEU A 86 -2.11 11.19 10.30
C LEU A 86 -2.49 10.16 11.37
N TYR A 87 -3.73 10.21 11.83
CA TYR A 87 -4.27 9.29 12.81
C TYR A 87 -5.61 8.76 12.31
N THR A 88 -5.82 7.45 12.39
CA THR A 88 -7.07 6.83 11.93
C THR A 88 -8.22 7.09 12.90
N THR A 89 -9.43 7.21 12.37
CA THR A 89 -10.64 7.52 13.14
C THR A 89 -11.29 6.26 13.72
N ASN A 90 -12.19 6.43 14.68
CA ASN A 90 -13.04 5.36 15.18
C ASN A 90 -14.15 5.01 14.16
N LEU A 91 -14.28 3.74 13.80
CA LEU A 91 -15.31 3.23 12.89
C LEU A 91 -16.46 2.50 13.61
N THR A 92 -16.36 2.29 14.93
CA THR A 92 -17.43 1.65 15.72
C THR A 92 -18.69 2.53 15.76
N PRO A 93 -19.87 2.01 16.10
CA PRO A 93 -21.11 2.80 16.14
C PRO A 93 -21.21 3.71 17.38
N ASP A 94 -20.09 4.01 18.05
CA ASP A 94 -20.09 5.01 19.11
C ASP A 94 -20.60 6.37 18.59
N ALA A 95 -21.53 6.97 19.32
CA ALA A 95 -22.23 8.18 18.87
C ALA A 95 -21.37 9.45 18.98
N ALA A 96 -20.40 9.48 19.90
CA ALA A 96 -19.59 10.66 20.15
C ALA A 96 -18.33 10.71 19.28
N SER A 97 -17.65 9.58 19.13
CA SER A 97 -16.34 9.47 18.50
C SER A 97 -16.34 8.63 17.22
N GLY A 98 -17.35 7.80 16.99
CA GLY A 98 -17.44 6.86 15.88
C GLY A 98 -18.47 7.21 14.80
N LEU A 99 -19.07 6.16 14.22
CA LEU A 99 -20.06 6.24 13.15
C LEU A 99 -21.51 6.28 13.65
N GLY A 100 -21.78 6.33 14.95
CA GLY A 100 -23.14 6.18 15.49
C GLY A 100 -24.16 7.23 15.03
N THR A 101 -23.70 8.41 14.60
CA THR A 101 -24.57 9.47 14.05
C THR A 101 -24.44 9.66 12.53
N TRP A 102 -23.77 8.73 11.85
CA TRP A 102 -23.61 8.77 10.39
C TRP A 102 -24.81 8.11 9.72
N THR A 103 -25.08 8.51 8.48
CA THR A 103 -26.02 7.82 7.58
C THR A 103 -25.25 6.97 6.56
N ALA A 104 -25.95 6.07 5.86
CA ALA A 104 -25.33 5.33 4.74
C ALA A 104 -24.89 6.30 3.62
N ALA A 105 -25.64 7.39 3.40
CA ALA A 105 -25.21 8.46 2.49
C ALA A 105 -23.93 9.17 2.94
N ASP A 106 -23.73 9.41 4.24
CA ASP A 106 -22.49 10.01 4.76
C ASP A 106 -21.30 9.09 4.55
N PHE A 107 -21.48 7.80 4.84
CA PHE A 107 -20.45 6.79 4.64
C PHE A 107 -20.08 6.64 3.15
N TRP A 108 -21.07 6.59 2.27
CA TRP A 108 -20.86 6.63 0.82
C TRP A 108 -20.05 7.86 0.40
N ARG A 109 -20.40 9.06 0.87
CA ARG A 109 -19.66 10.29 0.54
C ARG A 109 -18.24 10.28 1.05
N ALA A 110 -17.96 9.64 2.19
CA ALA A 110 -16.59 9.44 2.63
C ALA A 110 -15.84 8.54 1.64
N MET A 111 -16.36 7.35 1.35
CA MET A 111 -15.72 6.36 0.47
C MET A 111 -15.53 6.87 -0.97
N HIS A 112 -16.55 7.51 -1.55
CA HIS A 112 -16.57 7.93 -2.96
C HIS A 112 -16.02 9.31 -3.21
N HIS A 113 -16.15 10.19 -2.24
CA HIS A 113 -15.84 11.60 -2.44
C HIS A 113 -14.81 12.10 -1.44
N GLY A 114 -14.28 11.28 -0.52
CA GLY A 114 -13.32 11.74 0.47
C GLY A 114 -13.90 12.88 1.32
N ARG A 115 -15.18 12.80 1.68
CA ARG A 115 -15.89 13.82 2.45
C ARG A 115 -16.47 13.26 3.73
N SER A 116 -16.11 13.87 4.84
CA SER A 116 -16.67 13.57 6.15
C SER A 116 -18.15 13.99 6.25
N ARG A 117 -18.85 13.49 7.25
CA ARG A 117 -20.24 13.86 7.58
C ARG A 117 -20.43 15.37 7.73
N ASP A 118 -19.47 16.05 8.37
CA ASP A 118 -19.43 17.50 8.56
C ASP A 118 -19.08 18.30 7.28
N GLY A 119 -18.89 17.63 6.14
CA GLY A 119 -18.53 18.24 4.86
C GLY A 119 -17.03 18.54 4.70
N ARG A 120 -16.20 18.25 5.71
CA ARG A 120 -14.76 18.41 5.64
C ARG A 120 -14.13 17.43 4.64
N LEU A 121 -13.13 17.89 3.89
CA LEU A 121 -12.34 17.00 3.03
C LEU A 121 -11.44 16.09 3.88
N LEU A 122 -11.46 14.81 3.54
CA LEU A 122 -10.60 13.77 4.09
C LEU A 122 -9.26 13.74 3.37
N TYR A 123 -8.22 13.35 4.09
CA TYR A 123 -6.89 13.16 3.52
C TYR A 123 -6.85 11.88 2.67
N PRO A 124 -6.16 11.85 1.51
CA PRO A 124 -6.10 10.70 0.62
C PRO A 124 -5.30 9.50 1.18
N ALA A 125 -4.81 9.59 2.41
CA ALA A 125 -4.35 8.42 3.16
C ALA A 125 -5.51 7.50 3.57
N PHE A 126 -6.72 8.06 3.73
CA PHE A 126 -7.94 7.30 3.56
C PHE A 126 -8.11 7.11 2.04
N PRO A 127 -7.99 5.88 1.51
CA PRO A 127 -7.79 5.66 0.08
C PRO A 127 -9.10 5.78 -0.71
N TYR A 128 -9.84 6.87 -0.51
CA TYR A 128 -10.99 7.25 -1.32
C TYR A 128 -10.68 7.41 -2.83
N PRO A 129 -9.43 7.71 -3.27
CA PRO A 129 -9.08 7.63 -4.69
C PRO A 129 -9.25 6.23 -5.30
N ASP A 130 -9.16 5.19 -4.48
CA ASP A 130 -9.34 3.79 -4.87
C ASP A 130 -10.77 3.33 -4.52
N TYR A 131 -11.26 3.65 -3.31
CA TYR A 131 -12.59 3.26 -2.84
C TYR A 131 -13.75 3.87 -3.62
N THR A 132 -13.52 4.92 -4.41
CA THR A 132 -14.54 5.41 -5.35
C THR A 132 -15.01 4.34 -6.33
N GLN A 133 -14.25 3.27 -6.56
CA GLN A 133 -14.64 2.18 -7.44
C GLN A 133 -15.72 1.26 -6.82
N VAL A 134 -15.95 1.32 -5.51
CA VAL A 134 -16.82 0.41 -4.77
C VAL A 134 -18.29 0.65 -5.11
N SER A 135 -19.08 -0.40 -5.36
CA SER A 135 -20.50 -0.20 -5.66
C SER A 135 -21.30 0.32 -4.46
N ARG A 136 -22.45 0.99 -4.70
CA ARG A 136 -23.33 1.45 -3.61
C ARG A 136 -23.75 0.34 -2.66
N ALA A 137 -24.12 -0.82 -3.21
CA ALA A 137 -24.50 -1.98 -2.43
C ALA A 137 -23.38 -2.48 -1.50
N ASP A 138 -22.12 -2.45 -1.98
CA ASP A 138 -20.97 -2.88 -1.19
C ASP A 138 -20.60 -1.86 -0.11
N SER A 139 -20.72 -0.56 -0.41
CA SER A 139 -20.56 0.50 0.59
C SER A 139 -21.60 0.39 1.71
N ASP A 140 -22.87 0.17 1.36
CA ASP A 140 -23.95 0.00 2.33
C ASP A 140 -23.75 -1.26 3.18
N ALA A 141 -23.28 -2.36 2.57
CA ALA A 141 -22.93 -3.58 3.30
C ALA A 141 -21.84 -3.33 4.35
N ILE A 142 -20.75 -2.67 3.95
CA ILE A 142 -19.66 -2.31 4.88
C ILE A 142 -20.20 -1.44 6.02
N TYR A 143 -21.01 -0.42 5.69
CA TYR A 143 -21.63 0.45 6.69
C TYR A 143 -22.47 -0.34 7.69
N VAL A 144 -23.34 -1.23 7.23
CA VAL A 144 -24.17 -2.10 8.09
C VAL A 144 -23.31 -2.99 8.99
N PHE A 145 -22.25 -3.59 8.47
CA PHE A 145 -21.32 -4.35 9.31
C PHE A 145 -20.67 -3.48 10.39
N LEU A 146 -20.19 -2.28 10.04
CA LEU A 146 -19.58 -1.38 11.02
C LEU A 146 -20.59 -0.94 12.09
N GLN A 147 -21.86 -0.73 11.72
CA GLN A 147 -22.93 -0.42 12.67
C GLN A 147 -23.29 -1.59 13.60
N SER A 148 -22.95 -2.83 13.22
CA SER A 148 -23.19 -4.03 14.04
C SER A 148 -22.10 -4.29 15.08
N LEU A 149 -21.00 -3.52 15.07
CA LEU A 149 -19.89 -3.68 16.02
C LEU A 149 -20.29 -3.19 17.42
N GLU A 150 -19.56 -3.67 18.44
CA GLU A 150 -19.67 -3.10 19.77
C GLU A 150 -19.22 -1.62 19.73
N PRO A 151 -20.01 -0.67 20.27
CA PRO A 151 -19.59 0.72 20.38
C PRO A 151 -18.38 0.86 21.30
N VAL A 152 -17.32 1.51 20.83
CA VAL A 152 -16.15 1.83 21.65
C VAL A 152 -15.98 3.34 21.69
N ALA A 153 -16.05 3.93 22.87
CA ALA A 153 -15.69 5.34 23.04
C ALA A 153 -14.16 5.49 22.93
N ALA A 154 -13.68 6.12 21.88
CA ALA A 154 -12.24 6.28 21.62
C ALA A 154 -11.95 7.66 21.04
N ASP A 155 -11.27 8.49 21.83
CA ASP A 155 -10.78 9.79 21.34
C ASP A 155 -9.44 9.59 20.61
N THR A 156 -9.46 9.76 19.30
CA THR A 156 -8.28 9.58 18.45
C THR A 156 -7.52 10.90 18.33
N PRO A 157 -6.18 10.92 18.44
CA PRO A 157 -5.41 12.15 18.31
C PRO A 157 -5.70 12.89 16.99
N PRO A 158 -5.74 14.23 16.99
CA PRO A 158 -5.87 14.99 15.75
C PRO A 158 -4.62 14.82 14.88
N HIS A 159 -4.77 15.00 13.57
CA HIS A 159 -3.64 14.97 12.64
C HIS A 159 -2.57 16.02 13.01
N ALA A 160 -1.31 15.60 13.00
CA ALA A 160 -0.15 16.46 13.24
C ALA A 160 0.57 16.79 11.93
N LEU A 161 -0.18 17.36 10.98
CA LEU A 161 0.34 17.77 9.68
C LEU A 161 1.00 19.14 9.75
N ARG A 162 2.06 19.33 8.96
CA ARG A 162 2.76 20.61 8.85
C ARG A 162 2.00 21.56 7.94
N PHE A 163 2.06 22.85 8.22
CA PHE A 163 1.61 23.86 7.26
C PHE A 163 2.38 23.73 5.94
N PRO A 164 1.71 23.83 4.77
CA PRO A 164 0.28 24.15 4.55
C PRO A 164 -0.66 22.93 4.48
N TYR A 165 -0.15 21.71 4.65
CA TYR A 165 -0.89 20.46 4.47
C TYR A 165 -2.01 20.25 5.51
N ASN A 166 -1.95 20.93 6.64
CA ASN A 166 -3.01 20.94 7.66
C ASN A 166 -4.25 21.79 7.29
N THR A 167 -4.31 22.37 6.08
CA THR A 167 -5.41 23.26 5.67
C THR A 167 -6.38 22.61 4.68
N GLN A 168 -7.67 22.94 4.79
CA GLN A 168 -8.70 22.51 3.83
C GLN A 168 -8.49 23.08 2.42
N LEU A 169 -7.86 24.26 2.31
CA LEU A 169 -7.53 24.85 1.01
C LEU A 169 -6.48 24.00 0.27
N ALA A 170 -5.43 23.56 0.96
CA ALA A 170 -4.43 22.67 0.38
C ALA A 170 -5.05 21.36 -0.11
N LEU A 171 -5.97 20.78 0.68
CA LEU A 171 -6.71 19.58 0.28
C LEU A 171 -7.62 19.81 -0.93
N ARG A 172 -8.34 20.95 -0.99
CA ARG A 172 -9.16 21.32 -2.17
C ARG A 172 -8.31 21.40 -3.43
N ILE A 173 -7.17 22.07 -3.37
CA ILE A 173 -6.24 22.19 -4.50
C ILE A 173 -5.71 20.82 -4.91
N TRP A 174 -5.25 20.01 -3.95
CA TRP A 174 -4.75 18.67 -4.23
C TRP A 174 -5.81 17.80 -4.92
N ARG A 175 -7.05 17.81 -4.40
CA ARG A 175 -8.17 17.06 -4.95
C ARG A 175 -8.48 17.50 -6.38
N GLY A 176 -8.58 18.80 -6.63
CA GLY A 176 -8.87 19.34 -7.96
C GLY A 176 -7.80 19.01 -9.01
N LEU A 177 -6.57 18.68 -8.57
CA LEU A 177 -5.47 18.26 -9.45
C LEU A 177 -5.42 16.75 -9.68
N PHE A 178 -5.75 15.94 -8.68
CA PHE A 178 -5.37 14.52 -8.65
C PHE A 178 -6.51 13.54 -8.38
N PHE A 179 -7.74 14.00 -8.26
CA PHE A 179 -8.88 13.11 -7.99
C PHE A 179 -10.09 13.43 -8.86
N GLU A 180 -10.65 12.36 -9.42
CA GLU A 180 -11.92 12.35 -10.11
C GLU A 180 -12.74 11.16 -9.58
N PRO A 181 -13.96 11.38 -9.05
CA PRO A 181 -14.79 10.29 -8.57
C PRO A 181 -15.33 9.47 -9.74
N GLY A 182 -15.37 8.15 -9.60
CA GLY A 182 -15.94 7.25 -10.57
C GLY A 182 -16.10 5.84 -10.01
N GLU A 183 -17.15 5.15 -10.41
CA GLU A 183 -17.43 3.75 -10.05
C GLU A 183 -16.76 2.78 -11.01
N PHE A 184 -16.52 1.56 -10.53
CA PHE A 184 -15.93 0.50 -11.34
C PHE A 184 -16.81 0.18 -12.54
N ARG A 185 -16.20 0.09 -13.72
CA ARG A 185 -16.85 -0.33 -14.96
C ARG A 185 -16.18 -1.58 -15.49
N ALA A 186 -16.96 -2.65 -15.60
CA ALA A 186 -16.48 -3.90 -16.16
C ALA A 186 -16.01 -3.70 -17.61
N ALA A 187 -14.84 -4.23 -17.93
CA ALA A 187 -14.31 -4.28 -19.27
C ALA A 187 -15.06 -5.38 -20.06
N PRO A 188 -15.77 -5.03 -21.15
CA PRO A 188 -16.62 -5.98 -21.89
C PRO A 188 -15.82 -7.04 -22.66
N ASP A 189 -14.54 -6.79 -22.92
CA ASP A 189 -13.60 -7.71 -23.57
C ASP A 189 -12.89 -8.65 -22.57
N LYS A 190 -13.22 -8.57 -21.28
CA LYS A 190 -12.60 -9.35 -20.21
C LYS A 190 -13.58 -10.34 -19.57
N SER A 191 -13.03 -11.40 -18.99
CA SER A 191 -13.79 -12.39 -18.24
C SER A 191 -14.41 -11.79 -16.97
N ASP A 192 -15.46 -12.41 -16.45
CA ASP A 192 -16.04 -12.04 -15.15
C ASP A 192 -15.01 -12.17 -14.01
N ALA A 193 -14.15 -13.19 -14.08
CA ALA A 193 -13.08 -13.40 -13.12
C ALA A 193 -12.04 -12.26 -13.16
N TRP A 194 -11.64 -11.82 -14.37
CA TRP A 194 -10.76 -10.67 -14.51
C TRP A 194 -11.39 -9.39 -13.97
N ASN A 195 -12.65 -9.12 -14.31
CA ASN A 195 -13.39 -7.94 -13.83
C ASN A 195 -13.56 -7.96 -12.30
N ARG A 196 -13.81 -9.14 -11.72
CA ARG A 196 -13.84 -9.32 -10.26
C ARG A 196 -12.48 -9.03 -9.62
N GLY A 197 -11.40 -9.49 -10.25
CA GLY A 197 -10.03 -9.22 -9.82
C GLY A 197 -9.71 -7.74 -9.86
N ALA A 198 -10.02 -7.07 -10.97
CA ALA A 198 -9.84 -5.63 -11.15
C ALA A 198 -10.59 -4.84 -10.08
N TYR A 199 -11.88 -5.14 -9.86
CA TYR A 199 -12.70 -4.51 -8.83
C TYR A 199 -12.08 -4.61 -7.42
N LEU A 200 -11.57 -5.78 -7.06
CA LEU A 200 -10.96 -6.00 -5.75
C LEU A 200 -9.58 -5.35 -5.63
N VAL A 201 -8.76 -5.37 -6.68
CA VAL A 201 -7.39 -4.82 -6.65
C VAL A 201 -7.39 -3.30 -6.72
N GLU A 202 -8.22 -2.72 -7.58
CA GLU A 202 -8.33 -1.26 -7.82
C GLU A 202 -9.23 -0.56 -6.79
N GLY A 203 -10.22 -1.28 -6.24
CA GLY A 203 -11.15 -0.75 -5.25
C GLY A 203 -10.68 -1.00 -3.82
N LEU A 204 -11.36 -1.92 -3.12
CA LEU A 204 -11.12 -2.17 -1.69
C LEU A 204 -9.69 -2.61 -1.37
N GLY A 205 -9.07 -3.44 -2.20
CA GLY A 205 -7.69 -3.87 -2.00
C GLY A 205 -6.66 -2.76 -2.23
N HIS A 206 -7.04 -1.66 -2.90
CA HIS A 206 -6.25 -0.45 -3.12
C HIS A 206 -4.76 -0.74 -3.39
N CYS A 207 -4.45 -1.75 -4.21
CA CYS A 207 -3.09 -2.29 -4.31
C CYS A 207 -2.12 -1.23 -4.87
N GLY A 208 -2.62 -0.37 -5.76
CA GLY A 208 -1.90 0.78 -6.31
C GLY A 208 -1.47 1.78 -5.24
N ALA A 209 -2.16 1.85 -4.09
CA ALA A 209 -1.79 2.77 -3.02
C ALA A 209 -0.37 2.54 -2.47
N CYS A 210 0.12 1.29 -2.54
CA CYS A 210 1.48 0.91 -2.15
C CYS A 210 2.34 0.52 -3.34
N HIS A 211 1.77 -0.18 -4.33
CA HIS A 211 2.50 -0.73 -5.47
C HIS A 211 2.63 0.21 -6.67
N THR A 212 2.36 1.50 -6.48
CA THR A 212 2.63 2.55 -7.47
C THR A 212 3.42 3.70 -6.83
N ALA A 213 4.30 4.30 -7.62
CA ALA A 213 5.14 5.39 -7.17
C ALA A 213 4.32 6.61 -6.75
N ARG A 214 4.80 7.32 -5.73
CA ARG A 214 4.16 8.54 -5.22
C ARG A 214 4.90 9.77 -5.75
N GLY A 215 4.13 10.76 -6.22
CA GLY A 215 4.64 12.07 -6.60
C GLY A 215 5.04 12.92 -5.39
N ARG A 216 5.66 14.07 -5.65
CA ARG A 216 6.12 15.00 -4.60
C ARG A 216 5.01 15.55 -3.71
N LEU A 217 3.75 15.52 -4.17
CA LEU A 217 2.58 15.97 -3.42
C LEU A 217 1.78 14.79 -2.84
N GLY A 218 2.34 13.58 -2.82
CA GLY A 218 1.70 12.39 -2.24
C GLY A 218 0.65 11.72 -3.14
N GLN A 219 0.44 12.23 -4.35
CA GLN A 219 -0.45 11.62 -5.33
C GLN A 219 0.13 10.31 -5.88
N THR A 220 -0.74 9.33 -6.11
CA THR A 220 -0.40 8.11 -6.86
C THR A 220 -0.11 8.52 -8.31
N LEU A 221 1.05 8.14 -8.84
CA LEU A 221 1.41 8.43 -10.22
C LEU A 221 0.79 7.38 -11.13
N ALA A 222 -0.14 7.75 -12.01
CA ALA A 222 -0.78 6.80 -12.94
C ALA A 222 -1.31 5.54 -12.21
N SER A 223 -2.41 5.66 -11.45
CA SER A 223 -2.94 4.66 -10.50
C SER A 223 -3.08 3.20 -10.99
N ALA A 224 -3.02 2.94 -12.30
CA ALA A 224 -3.04 1.61 -12.90
C ALA A 224 -1.68 1.10 -13.42
N ASP A 225 -0.57 1.79 -13.09
CA ASP A 225 0.76 1.43 -13.60
C ASP A 225 1.42 0.28 -12.83
N TYR A 226 1.04 0.08 -11.56
CA TYR A 226 1.63 -0.85 -10.59
C TYR A 226 3.15 -1.01 -10.65
N GLY A 227 3.87 0.08 -10.96
CA GLY A 227 5.31 0.07 -11.24
C GLY A 227 6.20 -0.17 -10.01
N GLY A 228 5.61 -0.29 -8.82
CA GLY A 228 6.30 -0.36 -7.54
C GLY A 228 6.74 1.02 -7.05
N GLY A 229 7.40 1.05 -5.90
CA GLY A 229 7.93 2.29 -5.36
C GLY A 229 8.17 2.28 -3.86
N ARG A 230 8.84 3.32 -3.36
CA ARG A 230 9.02 3.50 -1.91
C ARG A 230 7.68 3.81 -1.27
N ILE A 231 7.35 3.11 -0.18
CA ILE A 231 6.16 3.37 0.61
C ILE A 231 6.50 4.51 1.59
N PRO A 232 5.88 5.70 1.46
CA PRO A 232 6.17 6.82 2.35
C PRO A 232 5.89 6.47 3.82
N GLY A 233 6.73 6.95 4.73
CA GLY A 233 6.60 6.70 6.18
C GLY A 233 7.03 5.31 6.65
N LEU A 234 6.89 4.27 5.82
CA LEU A 234 7.21 2.90 6.25
C LEU A 234 8.67 2.50 5.98
N ARG A 235 9.44 3.29 5.22
CA ARG A 235 10.82 2.98 4.75
C ARG A 235 10.96 1.59 4.09
N TRP A 236 9.86 1.01 3.62
CA TRP A 236 9.80 -0.20 2.77
C TRP A 236 9.62 0.21 1.31
N THR A 237 10.00 -0.67 0.39
CA THR A 237 9.76 -0.50 -1.06
C THR A 237 8.80 -1.60 -1.53
N ALA A 238 7.66 -1.22 -2.09
CA ALA A 238 6.75 -2.17 -2.71
C ALA A 238 7.31 -2.62 -4.07
N PRO A 239 7.38 -3.94 -4.36
CA PRO A 239 7.77 -4.43 -5.68
C PRO A 239 6.73 -4.05 -6.74
N ALA A 240 7.14 -3.96 -8.00
CA ALA A 240 6.21 -3.81 -9.11
C ALA A 240 5.30 -5.05 -9.22
N LEU A 241 4.00 -4.84 -9.44
CA LEU A 241 3.07 -5.94 -9.74
C LEU A 241 2.92 -6.17 -11.25
N SER A 242 3.17 -5.12 -12.03
CA SER A 242 3.20 -5.14 -13.49
C SER A 242 4.63 -5.34 -14.02
N GLY A 243 4.78 -5.45 -15.35
CA GLY A 243 6.11 -5.56 -15.98
C GLY A 243 6.70 -6.95 -15.94
N ALA A 244 7.96 -7.09 -16.36
CA ALA A 244 8.79 -8.26 -16.10
C ALA A 244 9.30 -8.21 -14.66
N SER A 245 8.39 -8.13 -13.68
CA SER A 245 8.74 -8.20 -12.27
C SER A 245 8.91 -9.67 -11.85
N PRO A 246 9.71 -9.96 -10.82
CA PRO A 246 9.76 -11.31 -10.29
C PRO A 246 8.41 -11.82 -9.76
N MET A 247 7.47 -10.93 -9.44
CA MET A 247 6.10 -11.30 -9.07
C MET A 247 5.26 -11.70 -10.27
N SER A 248 5.35 -10.99 -11.40
CA SER A 248 4.64 -11.40 -12.63
C SER A 248 5.23 -12.66 -13.27
N ALA A 249 6.52 -12.94 -13.01
CA ALA A 249 7.20 -14.17 -13.41
C ALA A 249 6.88 -15.39 -12.50
N ALA A 250 6.28 -15.17 -11.33
CA ALA A 250 5.91 -16.27 -10.44
C ALA A 250 4.75 -17.10 -11.03
N ARG A 251 4.71 -18.38 -10.67
CA ARG A 251 3.57 -19.25 -11.05
C ARG A 251 2.30 -18.74 -10.37
N ALA A 252 1.17 -18.78 -11.08
CA ALA A 252 -0.11 -18.30 -10.54
C ALA A 252 -0.47 -18.96 -9.19
N GLU A 253 -0.26 -20.28 -9.06
CA GLU A 253 -0.50 -21.00 -7.81
C GLU A 253 0.41 -20.55 -6.66
N GLU A 254 1.64 -20.14 -6.97
CA GLU A 254 2.56 -19.61 -5.96
C GLU A 254 2.09 -18.25 -5.45
N LEU A 255 1.59 -17.39 -6.35
CA LEU A 255 1.01 -16.09 -5.98
C LEU A 255 -0.28 -16.26 -5.17
N LYS A 256 -1.18 -17.15 -5.58
CA LYS A 256 -2.41 -17.45 -4.81
C LYS A 256 -2.06 -17.88 -3.39
N THR A 257 -1.13 -18.82 -3.24
CA THR A 257 -0.67 -19.31 -1.93
C THR A 257 -0.04 -18.19 -1.10
N LEU A 258 0.82 -17.37 -1.72
CA LEU A 258 1.47 -16.25 -1.05
C LEU A 258 0.47 -15.20 -0.56
N LEU A 259 -0.52 -14.83 -1.37
CA LEU A 259 -1.54 -13.84 -1.00
C LEU A 259 -2.49 -14.38 0.07
N ALA A 260 -2.87 -15.66 0.00
CA ALA A 260 -3.79 -16.27 0.95
C ALA A 260 -3.14 -16.58 2.31
N THR A 261 -1.85 -16.93 2.34
CA THR A 261 -1.21 -17.47 3.56
C THR A 261 -0.02 -16.65 4.05
N GLY A 262 0.52 -15.78 3.20
CA GLY A 262 1.74 -15.02 3.45
C GLY A 262 3.03 -15.79 3.22
N VAL A 263 2.95 -17.07 2.87
CA VAL A 263 4.11 -17.91 2.54
C VAL A 263 3.88 -18.67 1.24
N SER A 264 4.96 -18.89 0.50
CA SER A 264 4.99 -19.76 -0.67
C SER A 264 6.20 -20.70 -0.57
N ARG A 265 6.43 -21.51 -1.60
CA ARG A 265 7.62 -22.36 -1.66
C ARG A 265 8.91 -21.54 -1.55
N ARG A 266 8.98 -20.36 -2.17
CA ARG A 266 10.21 -19.55 -2.27
C ARG A 266 10.15 -18.22 -1.52
N ASN A 267 8.95 -17.73 -1.19
CA ASN A 267 8.74 -16.38 -0.69
C ASN A 267 7.97 -16.37 0.62
N VAL A 268 8.23 -15.35 1.42
CA VAL A 268 7.49 -15.04 2.65
C VAL A 268 7.20 -13.53 2.61
N THR A 269 5.96 -13.12 2.87
CA THR A 269 5.64 -11.70 3.01
C THR A 269 6.18 -11.18 4.33
N SER A 270 6.67 -9.95 4.33
CA SER A 270 7.25 -9.29 5.51
C SER A 270 6.78 -7.84 5.60
N GLY A 271 6.96 -7.23 6.78
CA GLY A 271 6.63 -5.82 7.00
C GLY A 271 5.16 -5.51 6.65
N PRO A 272 4.89 -4.40 5.91
CA PRO A 272 3.53 -3.99 5.58
C PRO A 272 2.72 -5.06 4.82
N MET A 273 3.36 -5.86 3.96
CA MET A 273 2.64 -6.90 3.21
C MET A 273 2.25 -8.08 4.10
N ALA A 274 3.03 -8.40 5.14
CA ALA A 274 2.63 -9.38 6.14
C ALA A 274 1.38 -8.90 6.91
N GLU A 275 1.33 -7.61 7.29
CA GLU A 275 0.14 -7.03 7.93
C GLU A 275 -1.10 -7.08 7.02
N VAL A 276 -0.95 -6.79 5.72
CA VAL A 276 -2.05 -6.88 4.75
C VAL A 276 -2.59 -8.30 4.67
N VAL A 277 -1.72 -9.31 4.59
CA VAL A 277 -2.17 -10.72 4.61
C VAL A 277 -2.85 -11.05 5.94
N PHE A 278 -2.24 -10.63 7.05
CA PHE A 278 -2.74 -10.94 8.40
C PHE A 278 -4.13 -10.35 8.68
N HIS A 279 -4.39 -9.12 8.26
CA HIS A 279 -5.65 -8.44 8.56
C HIS A 279 -6.71 -8.58 7.46
N SER A 280 -6.31 -8.83 6.20
CA SER A 280 -7.19 -8.80 5.02
C SER A 280 -7.15 -10.09 4.19
N LEU A 281 -6.07 -10.33 3.42
CA LEU A 281 -6.14 -11.27 2.29
C LEU A 281 -6.41 -12.73 2.70
N GLN A 282 -5.98 -13.14 3.90
CA GLN A 282 -6.22 -14.51 4.38
C GLN A 282 -7.71 -14.84 4.60
N TYR A 283 -8.57 -13.83 4.67
CA TYR A 283 -10.02 -13.98 4.86
C TYR A 283 -10.80 -13.96 3.54
N LEU A 284 -10.12 -13.72 2.41
CA LEU A 284 -10.76 -13.72 1.11
C LEU A 284 -11.07 -15.13 0.64
N ARG A 285 -12.17 -15.25 -0.12
CA ARG A 285 -12.52 -16.51 -0.77
C ARG A 285 -11.45 -16.86 -1.79
N GLU A 286 -11.18 -18.15 -1.96
CA GLU A 286 -10.19 -18.65 -2.93
C GLU A 286 -10.47 -18.13 -4.35
N ALA A 287 -11.74 -18.09 -4.76
CA ALA A 287 -12.15 -17.54 -6.05
C ALA A 287 -11.79 -16.06 -6.22
N ASP A 288 -11.88 -15.25 -5.16
CA ASP A 288 -11.53 -13.84 -5.20
C ASP A 288 -10.00 -13.66 -5.24
N ILE A 289 -9.22 -14.46 -4.50
CA ILE A 289 -7.75 -14.47 -4.62
C ILE A 289 -7.33 -14.90 -6.03
N ALA A 290 -7.98 -15.91 -6.61
CA ALA A 290 -7.71 -16.36 -7.97
C ALA A 290 -8.02 -15.28 -9.01
N ALA A 291 -9.14 -14.58 -8.86
CA ALA A 291 -9.53 -13.45 -9.69
C ALA A 291 -8.52 -12.29 -9.60
N MET A 292 -8.07 -11.93 -8.38
CA MET A 292 -7.02 -10.93 -8.18
C MET A 292 -5.72 -11.33 -8.89
N VAL A 293 -5.30 -12.59 -8.79
CA VAL A 293 -4.10 -13.10 -9.49
C VAL A 293 -4.29 -13.09 -11.02
N GLU A 294 -5.47 -13.42 -11.53
CA GLU A 294 -5.79 -13.34 -12.97
C GLU A 294 -5.65 -11.91 -13.50
N TYR A 295 -6.19 -10.92 -12.78
CA TYR A 295 -6.04 -9.51 -13.11
C TYR A 295 -4.57 -9.07 -13.08
N LEU A 296 -3.88 -9.31 -11.96
CA LEU A 296 -2.50 -8.85 -11.74
C LEU A 296 -1.53 -9.40 -12.80
N ARG A 297 -1.69 -10.66 -13.23
CA ARG A 297 -0.83 -11.28 -14.25
C ARG A 297 -1.06 -10.75 -15.66
N GLN A 298 -2.19 -10.06 -15.90
CA GLN A 298 -2.51 -9.45 -17.18
C GLN A 298 -2.25 -7.94 -17.19
N LEU A 299 -1.66 -7.39 -16.13
CA LEU A 299 -1.26 -5.99 -16.12
C LEU A 299 -0.25 -5.72 -17.23
N PRO A 300 -0.41 -4.61 -17.98
CA PRO A 300 0.52 -4.25 -19.02
C PRO A 300 1.91 -4.05 -18.43
N PRO A 301 2.99 -4.40 -19.15
CA PRO A 301 4.32 -4.10 -18.66
C PRO A 301 4.51 -2.59 -18.58
N THR A 302 4.87 -2.12 -17.39
CA THR A 302 5.27 -0.72 -17.18
C THR A 302 6.79 -0.67 -16.96
N SER A 303 7.38 0.47 -17.32
CA SER A 303 8.80 0.69 -17.02
C SER A 303 8.98 0.66 -15.51
N PRO A 304 9.85 -0.22 -14.96
CA PRO A 304 10.03 -0.30 -13.52
C PRO A 304 10.49 1.05 -12.99
N THR A 305 9.74 1.63 -12.06
CA THR A 305 10.19 2.81 -11.29
C THR A 305 11.17 2.41 -10.18
N LEU A 306 11.60 1.14 -10.15
CA LEU A 306 12.58 0.57 -9.22
C LEU A 306 14.01 1.12 -9.39
N ASP A 307 14.23 2.20 -10.13
CA ASP A 307 15.50 2.91 -10.05
C ASP A 307 15.48 3.87 -8.85
N GLY A 308 15.49 3.28 -7.64
CA GLY A 308 16.34 3.85 -6.61
C GLY A 308 17.78 3.93 -7.16
N PRO A 309 18.61 4.91 -6.73
CA PRO A 309 19.95 5.04 -7.29
C PRO A 309 20.65 3.69 -7.22
N ALA A 310 21.14 3.20 -8.37
CA ALA A 310 21.88 1.95 -8.45
C ALA A 310 22.93 1.94 -7.34
N GLY A 311 22.95 0.86 -6.55
CA GLY A 311 23.89 0.72 -5.44
C GLY A 311 25.32 1.03 -5.90
N LEU A 312 26.09 1.75 -5.08
CA LEU A 312 27.47 2.11 -5.37
C LEU A 312 28.27 0.86 -5.75
N ARG A 313 28.93 0.89 -6.92
CA ARG A 313 29.88 -0.15 -7.30
C ARG A 313 31.09 -0.05 -6.36
N VAL A 314 31.19 -0.96 -5.41
CA VAL A 314 32.36 -1.10 -4.54
C VAL A 314 33.60 -1.37 -5.42
N PRO A 315 34.74 -0.69 -5.20
CA PRO A 315 35.96 -0.95 -5.97
C PRO A 315 36.32 -2.44 -5.93
N PRO A 316 36.80 -3.06 -7.03
CA PRO A 316 37.02 -4.52 -7.08
C PRO A 316 37.90 -5.07 -5.95
N SER A 317 38.92 -4.31 -5.52
CA SER A 317 39.81 -4.67 -4.41
C SER A 317 39.12 -4.66 -3.03
N GLN A 318 38.15 -3.75 -2.84
CA GLN A 318 37.32 -3.69 -1.63
C GLN A 318 36.19 -4.72 -1.69
N ALA A 319 35.63 -4.98 -2.87
CA ALA A 319 34.58 -5.96 -3.08
C ALA A 319 35.04 -7.37 -2.66
N LYS A 320 36.26 -7.78 -3.02
CA LYS A 320 36.81 -9.08 -2.60
C LYS A 320 36.89 -9.24 -1.07
N ARG A 321 37.32 -8.19 -0.35
CA ARG A 321 37.38 -8.21 1.12
C ARG A 321 35.99 -8.19 1.75
N LEU A 322 35.10 -7.35 1.23
CA LEU A 322 33.71 -7.22 1.66
C LEU A 322 32.98 -8.56 1.53
N LEU A 323 33.10 -9.23 0.38
CA LEU A 323 32.47 -10.52 0.13
C LEU A 323 33.05 -11.64 0.99
N LYS A 324 34.38 -11.65 1.25
CA LYS A 324 34.99 -12.61 2.17
C LYS A 324 34.46 -12.46 3.59
N GLN A 325 34.36 -11.22 4.08
CA GLN A 325 33.78 -10.92 5.39
C GLN A 325 32.29 -11.27 5.43
N GLY A 326 31.54 -10.90 4.39
CA GLY A 326 30.12 -11.19 4.28
C GLY A 326 29.82 -12.69 4.27
N ARG A 327 30.66 -13.50 3.61
CA ARG A 327 30.55 -14.96 3.65
C ARG A 327 30.77 -15.50 5.06
N ALA A 328 31.78 -15.04 5.79
CA ALA A 328 32.01 -15.50 7.15
C ALA A 328 30.81 -15.21 8.05
N LEU A 329 30.27 -13.99 7.98
CA LEU A 329 29.06 -13.61 8.71
C LEU A 329 27.84 -14.45 8.28
N TYR A 330 27.72 -14.80 7.00
CA TYR A 330 26.63 -15.64 6.51
C TYR A 330 26.70 -17.06 7.08
N VAL A 331 27.88 -17.68 7.06
CA VAL A 331 28.11 -19.02 7.63
C VAL A 331 27.74 -19.02 9.11
N ASP A 332 28.21 -18.01 9.85
CA ASP A 332 28.03 -17.95 11.30
C ASP A 332 26.59 -17.64 11.74
N HIS A 333 25.83 -16.87 10.95
CA HIS A 333 24.55 -16.30 11.40
C HIS A 333 23.33 -16.60 10.51
N CYS A 334 23.52 -17.05 9.27
CA CYS A 334 22.43 -17.15 8.29
C CYS A 334 22.28 -18.55 7.69
N GLU A 335 23.38 -19.29 7.53
CA GLU A 335 23.43 -20.56 6.81
C GLU A 335 22.54 -21.64 7.43
N SER A 336 22.43 -21.69 8.76
CA SER A 336 21.61 -22.69 9.47
C SER A 336 20.13 -22.65 9.08
N CYS A 337 19.62 -21.50 8.63
CA CYS A 337 18.25 -21.33 8.15
C CYS A 337 18.18 -21.24 6.61
N HIS A 338 19.11 -20.52 5.97
CA HIS A 338 19.05 -20.23 4.54
C HIS A 338 19.83 -21.21 3.66
N GLY A 339 20.56 -22.15 4.25
CA GLY A 339 21.32 -23.20 3.56
C GLY A 339 22.62 -22.70 2.91
N GLU A 340 23.63 -23.56 2.77
CA GLU A 340 24.90 -23.18 2.10
C GLU A 340 24.67 -22.71 0.64
N ASP A 341 23.63 -23.23 -0.01
CA ASP A 341 23.21 -22.90 -1.38
C ASP A 341 22.20 -21.73 -1.46
N GLY A 342 21.84 -21.13 -0.33
CA GLY A 342 20.90 -20.02 -0.27
C GLY A 342 19.46 -20.39 -0.68
N LEU A 343 19.12 -21.68 -0.77
CA LEU A 343 17.77 -22.13 -1.15
C LEU A 343 16.78 -22.11 0.02
N GLY A 344 17.28 -22.04 1.26
CA GLY A 344 16.47 -22.11 2.47
C GLY A 344 15.69 -23.41 2.59
N GLU A 345 14.65 -23.38 3.43
CA GLU A 345 13.72 -24.50 3.58
C GLU A 345 12.33 -24.07 3.09
N PRO A 346 11.74 -24.74 2.09
CA PRO A 346 10.46 -24.37 1.51
C PRO A 346 9.36 -24.10 2.54
N ARG A 347 8.67 -22.97 2.40
CA ARG A 347 7.60 -22.48 3.30
C ARG A 347 8.05 -22.15 4.74
N ARG A 348 9.33 -22.22 5.06
CA ARG A 348 9.87 -21.83 6.38
C ARG A 348 10.88 -20.70 6.27
N TYR A 349 11.95 -20.94 5.53
CA TYR A 349 13.01 -19.97 5.30
C TYR A 349 13.04 -19.65 3.80
N PRO A 350 12.78 -18.39 3.41
CA PRO A 350 12.71 -18.04 1.99
C PRO A 350 14.08 -18.29 1.33
N ALA A 351 14.02 -18.68 0.05
CA ALA A 351 15.21 -18.73 -0.78
C ALA A 351 15.80 -17.32 -0.87
N LEU A 352 17.12 -17.21 -0.72
CA LEU A 352 17.89 -16.00 -0.99
C LEU A 352 18.47 -16.02 -2.42
N ALA A 353 18.78 -17.22 -2.91
CA ALA A 353 19.22 -17.44 -4.28
C ALA A 353 18.08 -17.17 -5.29
N GLY A 354 18.33 -16.27 -6.23
CA GLY A 354 17.38 -15.83 -7.25
C GLY A 354 16.14 -15.15 -6.68
N ASN A 355 16.18 -14.64 -5.44
CA ASN A 355 15.04 -13.98 -4.83
C ASN A 355 14.92 -12.53 -5.31
N ALA A 356 13.75 -12.23 -5.85
CA ALA A 356 13.30 -10.93 -6.31
C ALA A 356 13.68 -9.73 -5.43
N LEU A 357 13.39 -9.84 -4.13
CA LEU A 357 13.56 -8.76 -3.17
C LEU A 357 15.01 -8.66 -2.72
N VAL A 358 15.75 -9.77 -2.78
CA VAL A 358 17.19 -9.79 -2.55
C VAL A 358 17.93 -9.15 -3.70
N THR A 359 17.54 -9.40 -4.95
CA THR A 359 18.25 -8.90 -6.14
C THR A 359 17.74 -7.55 -6.64
N ALA A 360 16.65 -7.03 -6.08
CA ALA A 360 16.10 -5.72 -6.44
C ALA A 360 17.13 -4.58 -6.30
N ASN A 361 17.02 -3.57 -7.17
CA ASN A 361 17.85 -2.35 -7.11
C ASN A 361 17.65 -1.60 -5.78
N ALA A 362 16.41 -1.50 -5.31
CA ALA A 362 16.10 -0.94 -4.00
C ALA A 362 16.53 -1.91 -2.88
N THR A 363 17.53 -1.51 -2.11
CA THR A 363 18.12 -2.33 -1.03
C THR A 363 17.38 -2.21 0.30
N SER A 364 16.40 -1.30 0.42
CA SER A 364 15.71 -1.01 1.69
C SER A 364 15.06 -2.24 2.32
N ASN A 365 14.50 -3.13 1.51
CA ASN A 365 13.79 -4.30 2.01
C ASN A 365 14.77 -5.30 2.64
N VAL A 366 15.83 -5.67 1.91
CA VAL A 366 16.84 -6.61 2.43
C VAL A 366 17.59 -6.04 3.63
N ILE A 367 17.87 -4.73 3.64
CA ILE A 367 18.46 -4.04 4.79
C ILE A 367 17.55 -4.16 6.02
N ARG A 368 16.26 -3.84 5.86
CA ARG A 368 15.29 -3.96 6.96
C ARG A 368 15.11 -5.39 7.44
N SER A 369 14.97 -6.36 6.55
CA SER A 369 14.85 -7.77 6.93
C SER A 369 16.03 -8.24 7.78
N VAL A 370 17.26 -7.81 7.47
CA VAL A 370 18.45 -8.14 8.28
C VAL A 370 18.50 -7.37 9.60
N LEU A 371 18.24 -6.06 9.57
CA LEU A 371 18.35 -5.23 10.78
C LEU A 371 17.23 -5.52 11.78
N GLU A 372 15.99 -5.50 11.32
CA GLU A 372 14.78 -5.58 12.14
C GLU A 372 14.27 -7.02 12.30
N GLY A 373 14.71 -7.95 11.46
CA GLY A 373 14.20 -9.31 11.47
C GLY A 373 12.70 -9.35 11.15
N GLY A 374 11.99 -10.27 11.80
CA GLY A 374 10.53 -10.30 11.81
C GLY A 374 9.95 -11.67 11.49
N PHE A 375 8.64 -11.71 11.30
CA PHE A 375 7.88 -12.93 11.07
C PHE A 375 7.00 -12.78 9.83
N GLY A 376 6.77 -13.88 9.12
CA GLY A 376 5.62 -13.98 8.22
C GLY A 376 4.32 -13.89 9.02
N PRO A 377 3.18 -13.62 8.35
CA PRO A 377 1.90 -13.49 9.05
C PRO A 377 1.44 -14.85 9.58
N SER A 378 0.82 -14.83 10.76
CA SER A 378 0.12 -15.99 11.30
C SER A 378 -1.23 -16.15 10.60
N THR A 379 -1.37 -17.22 9.83
CA THR A 379 -2.60 -17.51 9.06
C THR A 379 -3.03 -18.96 9.24
N ALA A 380 -4.21 -19.34 8.76
CA ALA A 380 -4.63 -20.74 8.74
C ALA A 380 -3.64 -21.64 7.96
N GLY A 381 -3.03 -21.11 6.89
CA GLY A 381 -2.00 -21.80 6.09
C GLY A 381 -0.57 -21.66 6.64
N ASN A 382 -0.37 -20.83 7.66
CA ASN A 382 0.92 -20.60 8.31
C ASN A 382 0.72 -20.27 9.82
N PRO A 383 0.24 -21.22 10.63
CA PRO A 383 -0.19 -20.93 12.01
C PRO A 383 0.97 -20.70 12.99
N ARG A 384 2.20 -21.06 12.60
CA ARG A 384 3.42 -20.91 13.39
C ARG A 384 4.54 -20.39 12.49
N PRO A 385 4.54 -19.08 12.16
CA PRO A 385 5.53 -18.50 11.26
C PRO A 385 6.94 -18.63 11.85
N TYR A 386 7.89 -19.03 11.02
CA TYR A 386 9.31 -18.97 11.37
C TYR A 386 9.80 -17.53 11.34
N GLY A 387 10.60 -17.15 12.34
CA GLY A 387 11.12 -15.80 12.48
C GLY A 387 12.53 -15.64 11.90
N MET A 388 12.80 -14.46 11.37
CA MET A 388 14.13 -13.98 11.03
C MET A 388 14.69 -13.18 12.24
N PRO A 389 15.86 -13.54 12.80
CA PRO A 389 16.44 -12.81 13.92
C PRO A 389 16.81 -11.36 13.54
N PRO A 390 16.65 -10.39 14.46
CA PRO A 390 17.12 -9.02 14.25
C PRO A 390 18.63 -8.90 14.50
N TYR A 391 19.36 -8.30 13.56
CA TYR A 391 20.80 -8.09 13.66
C TYR A 391 21.23 -6.63 13.92
N ALA A 392 20.28 -5.69 14.07
CA ALA A 392 20.59 -4.28 14.30
C ALA A 392 21.54 -4.00 15.47
N HIS A 393 21.48 -4.81 16.54
CA HIS A 393 22.35 -4.68 17.71
C HIS A 393 23.59 -5.60 17.68
N GLN A 394 23.66 -6.52 16.72
CA GLN A 394 24.73 -7.53 16.63
C GLN A 394 25.78 -7.14 15.58
N PHE A 395 25.35 -6.47 14.50
CA PHE A 395 26.22 -6.06 13.41
C PHE A 395 26.40 -4.54 13.38
N SER A 396 27.65 -4.13 13.19
CA SER A 396 27.96 -2.77 12.73
C SER A 396 27.43 -2.53 11.32
N ALA A 397 27.27 -1.26 10.93
CA ALA A 397 26.90 -0.91 9.55
C ALA A 397 27.81 -1.54 8.49
N GLN A 398 29.10 -1.75 8.81
CA GLN A 398 30.05 -2.40 7.92
C GLN A 398 29.80 -3.91 7.80
N GLN A 399 29.51 -4.59 8.90
CA GLN A 399 29.17 -6.01 8.90
C GLN A 399 27.84 -6.27 8.17
N THR A 400 26.82 -5.44 8.44
CA THR A 400 25.53 -5.51 7.74
C THR A 400 25.70 -5.31 6.23
N ALA A 401 26.46 -4.29 5.81
CA ALA A 401 26.78 -4.06 4.41
C ALA A 401 27.52 -5.26 3.79
N ALA A 402 28.44 -5.89 4.52
CA ALA A 402 29.20 -7.05 4.06
C ALA A 402 28.32 -8.28 3.82
N VAL A 403 27.51 -8.68 4.81
CA VAL A 403 26.66 -9.87 4.70
C VAL A 403 25.58 -9.71 3.63
N ILE A 404 24.95 -8.54 3.53
CA ILE A 404 23.96 -8.27 2.48
C ILE A 404 24.62 -8.28 1.09
N SER A 405 25.80 -7.68 0.95
CA SER A 405 26.52 -7.67 -0.33
C SER A 405 26.91 -9.08 -0.77
N TYR A 406 27.30 -9.95 0.16
CA TYR A 406 27.56 -11.36 -0.13
C TYR A 406 26.30 -12.07 -0.60
N ILE A 407 25.19 -11.99 0.14
CA ILE A 407 23.90 -12.60 -0.22
C ILE A 407 23.44 -12.16 -1.63
N ARG A 408 23.63 -10.88 -1.96
CA ARG A 408 23.26 -10.28 -3.26
C ARG A 408 24.14 -10.69 -4.43
N GLN A 409 25.28 -11.34 -4.18
CA GLN A 409 26.27 -11.76 -5.19
C GLN A 409 26.58 -13.27 -5.14
N ALA A 410 26.01 -14.00 -4.18
CA ALA A 410 26.14 -15.44 -4.04
C ALA A 410 25.12 -16.18 -4.92
N TRP A 411 25.40 -17.46 -5.20
CA TRP A 411 24.47 -18.39 -5.86
C TRP A 411 23.93 -17.91 -7.23
N GLY A 412 24.74 -17.14 -7.96
CA GLY A 412 24.36 -16.58 -9.27
C GLY A 412 23.49 -15.32 -9.19
N ASN A 413 23.34 -14.72 -8.01
CA ASN A 413 22.72 -13.40 -7.88
C ASN A 413 23.62 -12.33 -8.52
N GLU A 414 23.06 -11.50 -9.39
CA GLU A 414 23.77 -10.41 -10.08
C GLU A 414 23.28 -9.02 -9.61
N ALA A 415 23.37 -8.75 -8.30
CA ALA A 415 22.89 -7.49 -7.73
C ALA A 415 24.00 -6.64 -7.11
N SER A 416 23.84 -5.31 -7.17
CA SER A 416 24.82 -4.36 -6.63
C SER A 416 25.10 -4.59 -5.14
N ALA A 417 26.33 -4.34 -4.71
CA ALA A 417 26.72 -4.32 -3.30
C ALA A 417 25.99 -3.19 -2.52
N VAL A 418 25.93 -3.36 -1.21
CA VAL A 418 25.40 -2.39 -0.25
C VAL A 418 26.55 -1.73 0.50
N SER A 419 26.47 -0.41 0.69
CA SER A 419 27.48 0.34 1.44
C SER A 419 27.05 0.57 2.89
N PRO A 420 27.98 0.84 3.83
CA PRO A 420 27.63 1.24 5.19
C PRO A 420 26.76 2.51 5.26
N LEU A 421 26.88 3.41 4.26
CA LEU A 421 26.04 4.60 4.17
C LEU A 421 24.57 4.25 3.90
N ASP A 422 24.30 3.20 3.14
CA ASP A 422 22.94 2.74 2.87
C ASP A 422 22.27 2.15 4.11
N ILE A 423 23.06 1.65 5.08
CA ILE A 423 22.56 1.10 6.35
C ILE A 423 22.11 2.21 7.31
N ASN A 424 22.77 3.38 7.25
CA ASN A 424 22.53 4.49 8.18
C ASN A 424 21.51 5.52 7.66
N ARG A 425 20.83 5.25 6.54
CA ARG A 425 19.78 6.08 5.94
C ARG A 425 18.39 5.62 6.38
#